data_AF-A0A537LJW4-F1
#
_entry.id   AF-A0A537LJW4-F1
#
_cell.length_a   1.000
_cell.length_b   1.000
_cell.length_c   1.000
_cell.angle_alpha   90.00
_cell.angle_beta   90.00
_cell.angle_gamma   90.00
#
_symmetry.space_group_name_H-M   'P 1'
#
loop_
_entity.id
_entity.type
_entity.pdbx_description
1 polymer ?
#
loop_
_entity_poly.entity_id
_entity_poly.type
_entity_poly.pdbx_seq_one_letter_code
_entity_poly.pdbx_strand_id
1 'polypeptide(L)'
;MVRLADRIAAANADAMDRLARAAPVWRGVREARTLIPALTGRTLLHAGPPIAPAALCGPMRGAILGAALLEGWADTADEAARLLDSGAITLRCTHDHGAVGPMAGIISPTMPLCDVRDATTGTVACCPLNEGIGAVLRFGAYDPAVLERLRWIQSMLGPALDSALQSLGGLPLVPLMARALAMGDEMHQRNVAATALSVRALAPVLAGSALPAATVAHVLRFLADNDQFFLNVAMAACKSIADGLRDIPHSTIVTAMSRNGVEFGLRVSGLGAAWFTAPAPVPDGLYFPGYGAPDANPDMGDSAIVETVGLGGMAMIAAPAVVGFVGLRSAQDALRTTTRMGEITVGPNPHFKIPALDFAGTPTGIDIRRVVEL
;
A
#
# COMPACT_ATOMS: atom_id res chain seq x y z
N MET A 1 4.12 38.34 -18.65
CA MET A 1 4.64 37.49 -17.54
C MET A 1 3.58 36.45 -17.21
N VAL A 2 3.92 35.16 -17.18
CA VAL A 2 2.97 34.10 -16.82
C VAL A 2 2.70 34.19 -15.31
N ARG A 3 1.42 34.22 -14.89
CA ARG A 3 1.08 34.31 -13.47
C ARG A 3 1.41 33.00 -12.76
N LEU A 4 1.70 33.04 -11.46
CA LEU A 4 1.99 31.83 -10.68
C LEU A 4 0.83 30.82 -10.73
N ALA A 5 -0.42 31.30 -10.68
CA ALA A 5 -1.61 30.46 -10.80
C ALA A 5 -1.63 29.66 -12.11
N ASP A 6 -1.24 30.28 -13.24
CA ASP A 6 -1.19 29.64 -14.55
C ASP A 6 -0.07 28.57 -14.59
N ARG A 7 1.07 28.82 -13.93
CA ARG A 7 2.16 27.82 -13.79
C ARG A 7 1.73 26.61 -12.98
N ILE A 8 1.02 26.81 -11.88
CA ILE A 8 0.52 25.71 -11.04
C ILE A 8 -0.53 24.90 -11.81
N ALA A 9 -1.45 25.56 -12.51
CA ALA A 9 -2.47 24.87 -13.31
C ALA A 9 -1.83 23.99 -14.40
N ALA A 10 -0.82 24.51 -15.11
CA ALA A 10 -0.08 23.75 -16.11
C ALA A 10 0.70 22.56 -15.49
N ALA A 11 1.36 22.76 -14.34
CA ALA A 11 2.08 21.70 -13.64
C ALA A 11 1.14 20.59 -13.13
N ASN A 12 -0.03 20.95 -12.61
CA ASN A 12 -1.03 19.99 -12.18
C ASN A 12 -1.65 19.23 -13.37
N ALA A 13 -1.83 19.89 -14.52
CA ALA A 13 -2.26 19.21 -15.74
C ALA A 13 -1.22 18.20 -16.23
N ASP A 14 0.08 18.55 -16.25
CA ASP A 14 1.15 17.60 -16.58
C ASP A 14 1.18 16.39 -15.63
N ALA A 15 0.99 16.61 -14.33
CA ALA A 15 0.88 15.53 -13.36
C ALA A 15 -0.30 14.58 -13.69
N MET A 16 -1.49 15.12 -13.99
CA MET A 16 -2.64 14.29 -14.37
C MET A 16 -2.41 13.53 -15.68
N ASP A 17 -1.74 14.14 -16.65
CA ASP A 17 -1.36 13.50 -17.91
C ASP A 17 -0.35 12.35 -17.71
N ARG A 18 0.61 12.51 -16.79
CA ARG A 18 1.55 11.43 -16.41
C ARG A 18 0.82 10.29 -15.71
N LEU A 19 -0.07 10.60 -14.78
CA LEU A 19 -0.92 9.60 -14.12
C LEU A 19 -1.75 8.82 -15.15
N ALA A 20 -2.32 9.50 -16.15
CA ALA A 20 -3.10 8.89 -17.22
C ALA A 20 -2.28 7.93 -18.09
N ARG A 21 -0.97 8.14 -18.23
CA ARG A 21 -0.08 7.28 -19.03
C ARG A 21 0.63 6.21 -18.22
N ALA A 22 0.48 6.21 -16.89
CA ALA A 22 1.11 5.23 -16.03
C ALA A 22 0.61 3.81 -16.35
N ALA A 23 1.54 2.87 -16.40
CA ALA A 23 1.30 1.49 -16.78
C ALA A 23 2.04 0.52 -15.83
N PRO A 24 1.71 0.51 -14.53
CA PRO A 24 2.30 -0.42 -13.58
C PRO A 24 1.98 -1.87 -13.94
N VAL A 25 3.03 -2.69 -13.98
CA VAL A 25 2.97 -4.13 -14.20
C VAL A 25 3.58 -4.84 -13.01
N TRP A 26 2.88 -5.81 -12.42
CA TRP A 26 3.47 -6.72 -11.44
C TRP A 26 4.39 -7.69 -12.19
N ARG A 27 5.70 -7.43 -12.12
CA ARG A 27 6.73 -8.14 -12.91
C ARG A 27 7.20 -9.43 -12.25
N GLY A 28 7.07 -9.54 -10.94
CA GLY A 28 7.56 -10.69 -10.21
C GLY A 28 7.49 -10.51 -8.71
N VAL A 29 8.11 -11.46 -8.02
CA VAL A 29 8.39 -11.37 -6.59
C VAL A 29 9.89 -11.44 -6.38
N ARG A 30 10.44 -10.52 -5.60
CA ARG A 30 11.89 -10.42 -5.35
C ARG A 30 12.15 -10.23 -3.88
N GLU A 31 13.31 -10.70 -3.43
CA GLU A 31 13.75 -10.46 -2.07
C GLU A 31 14.05 -8.97 -1.85
N ALA A 32 13.65 -8.42 -0.71
CA ALA A 32 13.68 -6.98 -0.46
C ALA A 32 15.06 -6.35 -0.69
N ARG A 33 16.14 -6.98 -0.22
CA ARG A 33 17.52 -6.48 -0.41
C ARG A 33 17.96 -6.35 -1.87
N THR A 34 17.28 -7.07 -2.79
CA THR A 34 17.59 -7.00 -4.23
C THR A 34 16.91 -5.83 -4.93
N LEU A 35 15.80 -5.33 -4.36
CA LEU A 35 15.07 -4.17 -4.88
C LEU A 35 15.44 -2.88 -4.15
N ILE A 36 15.88 -2.99 -2.89
CA ILE A 36 16.09 -1.86 -1.98
C ILE A 36 17.55 -1.84 -1.51
N PRO A 37 18.42 -1.04 -2.15
CA PRO A 37 19.84 -0.95 -1.77
C PRO A 37 20.09 -0.47 -0.34
N ALA A 38 19.13 0.20 0.29
CA ALA A 38 19.24 0.68 1.67
C ALA A 38 19.15 -0.44 2.73
N LEU A 39 18.68 -1.65 2.36
CA LEU A 39 18.56 -2.79 3.27
C LEU A 39 19.92 -3.50 3.47
N THR A 40 20.90 -2.76 3.97
CA THR A 40 22.24 -3.25 4.35
C THR A 40 22.38 -3.35 5.87
N GLY A 41 23.16 -4.32 6.35
CA GLY A 41 23.34 -4.53 7.79
C GLY A 41 22.00 -4.84 8.48
N ARG A 42 21.79 -4.25 9.66
CA ARG A 42 20.52 -4.37 10.41
C ARG A 42 19.59 -3.18 10.11
N THR A 43 19.24 -3.01 8.84
CA THR A 43 18.31 -1.94 8.43
C THR A 43 16.93 -2.53 8.15
N LEU A 44 15.90 -1.89 8.68
CA LEU A 44 14.50 -2.16 8.39
C LEU A 44 13.85 -0.92 7.80
N LEU A 45 12.88 -1.11 6.91
CA LEU A 45 11.95 -0.03 6.56
C LEU A 45 10.71 -0.07 7.45
N HIS A 46 10.00 1.05 7.58
CA HIS A 46 8.70 1.15 8.25
C HIS A 46 7.75 2.09 7.49
N ALA A 47 6.44 1.93 7.72
CA ALA A 47 5.44 2.84 7.17
C ALA A 47 5.49 4.22 7.84
N GLY A 48 5.03 5.24 7.10
CA GLY A 48 4.88 6.61 7.58
C GLY A 48 6.15 7.48 7.53
N PRO A 49 6.05 8.73 8.00
CA PRO A 49 7.18 9.66 8.02
C PRO A 49 8.27 9.23 9.03
N PRO A 50 9.49 9.81 8.95
CA PRO A 50 10.61 9.43 9.80
C PRO A 50 10.25 9.52 11.27
N ILE A 51 10.56 8.47 12.04
CA ILE A 51 10.24 8.39 13.46
C ILE A 51 11.45 7.93 14.26
N ALA A 52 11.65 8.51 15.43
CA ALA A 52 12.67 8.07 16.36
C ALA A 52 12.25 6.74 17.04
N PRO A 53 13.18 5.81 17.31
CA PRO A 53 12.85 4.54 17.98
C PRO A 53 12.07 4.70 19.30
N ALA A 54 12.37 5.75 20.07
CA ALA A 54 11.69 6.02 21.35
C ALA A 54 10.22 6.45 21.20
N ALA A 55 9.81 6.90 20.02
CA ALA A 55 8.45 7.33 19.73
C ALA A 55 7.58 6.23 19.10
N LEU A 56 8.15 5.07 18.77
CA LEU A 56 7.41 3.98 18.12
C LEU A 56 6.20 3.54 18.94
N CYS A 57 5.05 3.40 18.27
CA CYS A 57 3.88 2.78 18.88
C CYS A 57 4.11 1.27 19.11
N GLY A 58 3.32 0.67 20.00
CA GLY A 58 3.44 -0.74 20.38
C GLY A 58 3.41 -1.71 19.18
N PRO A 59 2.41 -1.63 18.28
CA PRO A 59 2.34 -2.49 17.10
C PRO A 59 3.57 -2.40 16.19
N MET A 60 4.08 -1.19 15.92
CA MET A 60 5.27 -1.00 15.09
C MET A 60 6.51 -1.58 15.76
N ARG A 61 6.65 -1.38 17.07
CA ARG A 61 7.74 -1.97 17.86
C ARG A 61 7.69 -3.49 17.80
N GLY A 62 6.53 -4.11 18.02
CA GLY A 62 6.37 -5.56 17.90
C GLY A 62 6.75 -6.09 16.52
N ALA A 63 6.35 -5.40 15.45
CA ALA A 63 6.69 -5.77 14.09
C ALA A 63 8.21 -5.71 13.82
N ILE A 64 8.91 -4.72 14.40
CA ILE A 64 10.38 -4.63 14.33
C ILE A 64 11.05 -5.81 15.05
N LEU A 65 10.56 -6.18 16.24
CA LEU A 65 11.07 -7.34 16.97
C LEU A 65 10.88 -8.62 16.16
N GLY A 66 9.69 -8.83 15.62
CA GLY A 66 9.40 -9.99 14.76
C GLY A 66 10.27 -10.04 13.51
N ALA A 67 10.54 -8.90 12.88
CA ALA A 67 11.46 -8.83 11.75
C ALA A 67 12.90 -9.17 12.16
N ALA A 68 13.38 -8.70 13.31
CA ALA A 68 14.71 -9.05 13.82
C ALA A 68 14.85 -10.56 14.11
N LEU A 69 13.79 -11.19 14.64
CA LEU A 69 13.73 -12.65 14.83
C LEU A 69 13.68 -13.40 13.50
N LEU A 70 12.91 -12.90 12.52
CA LEU A 70 12.83 -13.50 11.18
C LEU A 70 14.19 -13.50 10.48
N GLU A 71 14.93 -12.40 10.60
CA GLU A 71 16.26 -12.22 10.00
C GLU A 71 17.40 -12.89 10.80
N GLY A 72 17.09 -13.47 11.97
CA GLY A 72 18.09 -14.11 12.83
C GLY A 72 19.09 -13.11 13.42
N TRP A 73 18.71 -11.85 13.61
CA TRP A 73 19.56 -10.86 14.28
C TRP A 73 19.55 -11.00 15.80
N ALA A 74 18.52 -11.66 16.32
CA ALA A 74 18.29 -11.97 17.71
C ALA A 74 17.61 -13.34 17.82
N ASP A 75 17.89 -14.08 18.89
CA ASP A 75 17.26 -15.38 19.17
C ASP A 75 15.99 -15.21 20.01
N THR A 76 15.83 -14.07 20.68
CA THR A 76 14.71 -13.78 21.59
C THR A 76 14.17 -12.37 21.42
N ALA A 77 12.90 -12.17 21.78
CA ALA A 77 12.28 -10.84 21.73
C ALA A 77 13.01 -9.81 22.61
N ASP A 78 13.53 -10.23 23.76
CA ASP A 78 14.31 -9.37 24.66
C ASP A 78 15.64 -8.92 24.04
N GLU A 79 16.31 -9.81 23.31
CA GLU A 79 17.51 -9.45 22.56
C GLU A 79 17.19 -8.52 21.40
N ALA A 80 16.13 -8.80 20.64
CA ALA A 80 15.66 -7.91 19.59
C ALA A 80 15.32 -6.51 20.13
N ALA A 81 14.71 -6.42 21.32
CA ALA A 81 14.39 -5.15 21.97
C ALA A 81 15.66 -4.38 22.37
N ARG A 82 16.66 -5.06 22.92
CA ARG A 82 17.97 -4.44 23.22
C ARG A 82 18.66 -3.91 21.95
N LEU A 83 18.58 -4.64 20.84
CA LEU A 83 19.13 -4.17 19.55
C LEU A 83 18.41 -2.93 19.04
N LEU A 84 17.08 -2.88 19.15
CA LEU A 84 16.30 -1.71 18.77
C LEU A 84 16.64 -0.50 19.67
N ASP A 85 16.64 -0.69 20.99
CA ASP A 85 16.81 0.41 21.97
C ASP A 85 18.23 0.97 22.00
N SER A 86 19.24 0.14 21.68
CA SER A 86 20.62 0.59 21.54
C SER A 86 20.90 1.31 20.21
N GLY A 87 19.94 1.34 19.28
CA GLY A 87 20.13 1.90 17.94
C GLY A 87 20.91 0.99 16.99
N ALA A 88 21.12 -0.28 17.34
CA ALA A 88 21.78 -1.25 16.47
C ALA A 88 20.91 -1.68 15.27
N ILE A 89 19.60 -1.43 15.32
CA ILE A 89 18.67 -1.54 14.18
C ILE A 89 18.42 -0.14 13.62
N THR A 90 18.77 0.07 12.35
CA THR A 90 18.48 1.32 11.64
C THR A 90 17.08 1.28 11.03
N LEU A 91 16.32 2.34 11.24
CA LEU A 91 14.98 2.50 10.67
C LEU A 91 14.98 3.53 9.54
N ARG A 92 14.28 3.23 8.46
CA ARG A 92 14.10 4.11 7.30
C ARG A 92 12.64 4.07 6.82
N CYS A 93 12.17 5.13 6.18
CA CYS A 93 10.82 5.16 5.62
C CYS A 93 10.73 4.34 4.34
N THR A 94 9.67 3.55 4.20
CA THR A 94 9.33 2.86 2.94
C THR A 94 9.27 3.80 1.74
N HIS A 95 8.58 4.93 1.88
CA HIS A 95 8.36 5.91 0.79
C HIS A 95 9.65 6.52 0.21
N ASP A 96 10.74 6.55 0.98
CA ASP A 96 12.06 7.03 0.55
C ASP A 96 12.81 6.05 -0.34
N HIS A 97 12.37 4.80 -0.36
CA HIS A 97 13.05 3.71 -1.03
C HIS A 97 12.19 3.04 -2.10
N GLY A 98 11.20 3.76 -2.65
CA GLY A 98 10.28 3.20 -3.64
C GLY A 98 9.44 2.06 -3.07
N ALA A 99 9.24 2.00 -1.76
CA ALA A 99 8.48 0.96 -1.11
C ALA A 99 7.24 1.54 -0.42
N VAL A 100 6.29 0.66 -0.12
CA VAL A 100 5.15 0.89 0.77
C VAL A 100 4.87 -0.38 1.55
N GLY A 101 4.31 -0.25 2.75
CA GLY A 101 3.96 -1.36 3.62
C GLY A 101 2.62 -1.11 4.34
N PRO A 102 1.72 -2.11 4.40
CA PRO A 102 0.48 -1.97 5.13
C PRO A 102 0.75 -1.95 6.64
N MET A 103 -0.04 -1.17 7.39
CA MET A 103 0.02 -1.13 8.86
C MET A 103 1.41 -0.75 9.39
N ALA A 104 2.07 -1.55 10.23
CA ALA A 104 3.44 -1.22 10.67
C ALA A 104 4.41 -1.07 9.49
N GLY A 105 4.11 -1.72 8.35
CA GLY A 105 4.86 -1.57 7.10
C GLY A 105 6.32 -1.98 7.20
N ILE A 106 6.65 -2.89 8.13
CA ILE A 106 8.02 -3.33 8.32
C ILE A 106 8.48 -4.15 7.12
N ILE A 107 9.63 -3.77 6.56
CA ILE A 107 10.31 -4.50 5.49
C ILE A 107 11.71 -4.86 5.96
N SER A 108 12.00 -6.17 6.01
CA SER A 108 13.33 -6.70 6.32
C SER A 108 14.03 -7.25 5.08
N PRO A 109 15.37 -7.38 5.09
CA PRO A 109 16.16 -7.74 3.91
C PRO A 109 15.68 -8.98 3.16
N THR A 110 15.23 -10.02 3.87
CA THR A 110 14.88 -11.31 3.26
C THR A 110 13.40 -11.47 2.93
N MET A 111 12.56 -10.46 3.22
CA MET A 111 11.14 -10.53 2.89
C MET A 111 10.91 -10.52 1.36
N PRO A 112 10.01 -11.37 0.84
CA PRO A 112 9.59 -11.30 -0.55
C PRO A 112 8.64 -10.11 -0.78
N LEU A 113 8.96 -9.29 -1.78
CA LEU A 113 8.19 -8.12 -2.18
C LEU A 113 7.60 -8.30 -3.58
N CYS A 114 6.42 -7.74 -3.80
CA CYS A 114 5.89 -7.47 -5.12
C CYS A 114 6.84 -6.51 -5.86
N ASP A 115 7.44 -6.94 -6.98
CA ASP A 115 8.19 -6.06 -7.89
C ASP A 115 7.21 -5.49 -8.92
N VAL A 116 6.80 -4.24 -8.72
CA VAL A 116 5.94 -3.51 -9.66
C VAL A 116 6.78 -2.50 -10.42
N ARG A 117 6.69 -2.54 -11.75
CA ARG A 117 7.40 -1.60 -12.62
C ARG A 117 6.43 -0.92 -13.56
N ASP A 118 6.47 0.41 -13.57
CA ASP A 118 5.77 1.19 -14.57
C ASP A 118 6.42 0.98 -15.94
N ALA A 119 5.65 0.50 -16.92
CA ALA A 119 6.16 0.24 -18.26
C ALA A 119 6.43 1.52 -19.08
N THR A 120 5.88 2.66 -18.67
CA THR A 120 6.04 3.97 -19.33
C THR A 120 7.27 4.70 -18.81
N THR A 121 7.52 4.69 -17.50
CA THR A 121 8.61 5.46 -16.88
C THR A 121 9.78 4.60 -16.40
N GLY A 122 9.58 3.28 -16.24
CA GLY A 122 10.53 2.39 -15.58
C GLY A 122 10.56 2.52 -14.04
N THR A 123 9.67 3.32 -13.45
CA THR A 123 9.59 3.50 -11.98
C THR A 123 9.32 2.15 -11.31
N VAL A 124 10.20 1.77 -10.39
CA VAL A 124 10.04 0.57 -9.57
C VAL A 124 9.37 0.96 -8.26
N ALA A 125 8.33 0.21 -7.90
CA ALA A 125 7.72 0.28 -6.58
C ALA A 125 7.52 -1.14 -6.01
N CYS A 126 7.60 -1.26 -4.69
CA CYS A 126 7.48 -2.56 -4.05
C CYS A 126 6.69 -2.52 -2.73
N CYS A 127 6.16 -3.68 -2.37
CA CYS A 127 5.41 -3.91 -1.13
C CYS A 127 5.59 -5.37 -0.72
N PRO A 128 5.69 -5.73 0.58
CA PRO A 128 5.72 -7.12 1.00
C PRO A 128 4.53 -7.90 0.48
N LEU A 129 4.69 -9.21 0.26
CA LEU A 129 3.52 -10.07 0.04
C LEU A 129 2.58 -10.03 1.25
N ASN A 130 1.28 -10.08 1.00
CA ASN A 130 0.31 -10.10 2.08
C ASN A 130 0.40 -11.43 2.85
N GLU A 131 0.50 -11.34 4.17
CA GLU A 131 0.76 -12.48 5.04
C GLU A 131 -0.49 -13.22 5.54
N GLY A 132 -1.68 -12.78 5.12
CA GLY A 132 -2.96 -13.38 5.52
C GLY A 132 -3.74 -12.54 6.53
N ILE A 133 -4.71 -13.20 7.16
CA ILE A 133 -5.60 -12.65 8.18
C ILE A 133 -5.27 -13.22 9.57
N GLY A 134 -5.75 -12.56 10.63
CA GLY A 134 -5.51 -12.96 12.02
C GLY A 134 -4.27 -12.32 12.63
N ALA A 135 -3.55 -13.04 13.49
CA ALA A 135 -2.29 -12.58 14.06
C ALA A 135 -1.21 -12.50 12.98
N VAL A 136 -0.73 -11.29 12.71
CA VAL A 136 0.18 -10.98 11.58
C VAL A 136 1.22 -9.93 12.01
N LEU A 137 2.41 -9.99 11.40
CA LEU A 137 3.53 -9.10 11.67
C LEU A 137 3.19 -7.64 11.41
N ARG A 138 2.42 -7.35 10.36
CA ARG A 138 1.97 -5.98 10.08
C ARG A 138 1.14 -5.34 11.21
N PHE A 139 0.55 -6.13 12.10
CA PHE A 139 -0.12 -5.65 13.33
C PHE A 139 0.75 -5.78 14.60
N GLY A 140 2.00 -6.19 14.46
CA GLY A 140 2.95 -6.32 15.56
C GLY A 140 3.05 -7.70 16.21
N ALA A 141 2.34 -8.71 15.68
CA ALA A 141 2.43 -10.08 16.21
C ALA A 141 3.68 -10.80 15.67
N TYR A 142 4.33 -11.61 16.51
CA TYR A 142 5.56 -12.33 16.13
C TYR A 142 5.68 -13.71 16.80
N ASP A 143 4.55 -14.32 17.15
CA ASP A 143 4.51 -15.68 17.67
C ASP A 143 5.10 -16.70 16.68
N PRO A 144 5.49 -17.91 17.11
CA PRO A 144 6.09 -18.93 16.24
C PRO A 144 5.30 -19.19 14.94
N ALA A 145 3.97 -19.27 15.02
CA ALA A 145 3.10 -19.47 13.86
C ALA A 145 3.18 -18.30 12.84
N VAL A 146 3.38 -17.07 13.30
CA VAL A 146 3.58 -15.90 12.42
C VAL A 146 4.92 -16.04 11.70
N LEU A 147 6.00 -16.31 12.43
CA LEU A 147 7.34 -16.45 11.85
C LEU A 147 7.43 -17.65 10.89
N GLU A 148 6.80 -18.78 11.22
CA GLU A 148 6.69 -19.93 10.33
C GLU A 148 5.95 -19.60 9.03
N ARG A 149 4.84 -18.86 9.11
CA ARG A 149 4.10 -18.40 7.93
C ARG A 149 4.94 -17.44 7.09
N LEU A 150 5.68 -16.51 7.69
CA LEU A 150 6.58 -15.62 6.95
C LEU A 150 7.71 -16.38 6.24
N ARG A 151 8.30 -17.40 6.89
CA ARG A 151 9.28 -18.30 6.26
C ARG A 151 8.66 -19.12 5.13
N TRP A 152 7.40 -19.54 5.26
CA TRP A 152 6.67 -20.20 4.17
C TRP A 152 6.41 -19.25 2.99
N ILE A 153 6.04 -18.00 3.27
CA ILE A 153 5.86 -16.97 2.24
C ILE A 153 7.17 -16.76 1.48
N GLN A 154 8.29 -16.66 2.19
CA GLN A 154 9.62 -16.52 1.60
C GLN A 154 10.05 -17.73 0.77
N SER A 155 9.90 -18.95 1.31
CA SER A 155 10.46 -20.16 0.70
C SER A 155 9.56 -20.82 -0.34
N MET A 156 8.24 -20.55 -0.31
CA MET A 156 7.26 -21.24 -1.16
C MET A 156 6.35 -20.26 -1.92
N LEU A 157 5.62 -19.37 -1.23
CA LEU A 157 4.65 -18.49 -1.90
C LEU A 157 5.34 -17.55 -2.89
N GLY A 158 6.39 -16.85 -2.44
CA GLY A 158 7.13 -15.89 -3.23
C GLY A 158 7.70 -16.50 -4.52
N PRO A 159 8.49 -17.58 -4.45
CA PRO A 159 9.02 -18.26 -5.64
C PRO A 159 7.92 -18.79 -6.58
N ALA A 160 6.81 -19.32 -6.04
CA ALA A 160 5.70 -19.82 -6.86
C ALA A 160 5.00 -18.69 -7.63
N LEU A 161 4.71 -17.57 -6.95
CA LEU A 161 4.13 -16.39 -7.58
C LEU A 161 5.09 -15.77 -8.59
N ASP A 162 6.38 -15.70 -8.27
CA ASP A 162 7.36 -15.19 -9.23
C ASP A 162 7.39 -16.03 -10.51
N SER A 163 7.49 -17.35 -10.37
CA SER A 163 7.46 -18.27 -11.52
C SER A 163 6.20 -18.09 -12.37
N ALA A 164 5.04 -17.92 -11.74
CA ALA A 164 3.79 -17.66 -12.45
C ALA A 164 3.82 -16.33 -13.21
N LEU A 165 4.33 -15.26 -12.58
CA LEU A 165 4.42 -13.94 -13.20
C LEU A 165 5.44 -13.92 -14.36
N GLN A 166 6.57 -14.61 -14.22
CA GLN A 166 7.53 -14.75 -15.32
C GLN A 166 6.89 -15.47 -16.52
N SER A 167 6.14 -16.55 -16.28
CA SER A 167 5.41 -17.27 -17.34
C SER A 167 4.36 -16.41 -18.04
N LEU A 168 3.74 -15.46 -17.35
CA LEU A 168 2.78 -14.51 -17.94
C LEU A 168 3.45 -13.33 -18.67
N GLY A 169 4.74 -13.07 -18.44
CA GLY A 169 5.40 -11.82 -18.84
C GLY A 169 5.06 -10.62 -17.94
N GLY A 170 4.51 -10.88 -16.76
CA GLY A 170 3.99 -9.90 -15.80
C GLY A 170 2.47 -9.68 -15.93
N LEU A 171 1.88 -9.07 -14.90
CA LEU A 171 0.45 -8.80 -14.81
C LEU A 171 0.16 -7.28 -14.85
N PRO A 172 -0.45 -6.74 -15.91
CA PRO A 172 -0.82 -5.32 -15.98
C PRO A 172 -1.87 -4.96 -14.92
N LEU A 173 -1.58 -3.94 -14.10
CA LEU A 173 -2.37 -3.68 -12.89
C LEU A 173 -3.53 -2.70 -13.10
N VAL A 174 -3.34 -1.63 -13.88
CA VAL A 174 -4.42 -0.65 -14.19
C VAL A 174 -5.68 -1.33 -14.74
N PRO A 175 -5.64 -2.17 -15.80
CA PRO A 175 -6.86 -2.81 -16.31
C PRO A 175 -7.48 -3.81 -15.33
N LEU A 176 -6.66 -4.48 -14.50
CA LEU A 176 -7.17 -5.40 -13.48
C LEU A 176 -7.90 -4.63 -12.37
N MET A 177 -7.29 -3.56 -11.85
CA MET A 177 -7.84 -2.70 -10.82
C MET A 177 -9.11 -1.98 -11.30
N ALA A 178 -9.12 -1.47 -12.54
CA ALA A 178 -10.30 -0.85 -13.14
C ALA A 178 -11.49 -1.84 -13.22
N ARG A 179 -11.21 -3.10 -13.58
CA ARG A 179 -12.22 -4.15 -13.58
C ARG A 179 -12.69 -4.51 -12.17
N ALA A 180 -11.78 -4.60 -11.21
CA ALA A 180 -12.12 -4.90 -9.82
C ALA A 180 -12.99 -3.80 -9.19
N LEU A 181 -12.68 -2.53 -9.48
CA LEU A 181 -13.49 -1.37 -9.09
C LEU A 181 -14.94 -1.50 -9.59
N ALA A 182 -15.12 -1.89 -10.85
CA ALA A 182 -16.44 -2.16 -11.42
C ALA A 182 -17.14 -3.41 -10.82
N MET A 183 -16.41 -4.24 -10.07
CA MET A 183 -16.90 -5.43 -9.36
C MET A 183 -17.08 -5.19 -7.85
N GLY A 184 -17.10 -3.92 -7.44
CA GLY A 184 -17.47 -3.52 -6.08
C GLY A 184 -16.29 -3.33 -5.14
N ASP A 185 -15.05 -3.46 -5.58
CA ASP A 185 -13.88 -3.17 -4.75
C ASP A 185 -13.55 -1.68 -4.76
N GLU A 186 -12.83 -1.18 -3.74
CA GLU A 186 -12.21 0.16 -3.78
C GLU A 186 -10.67 0.10 -3.64
N MET A 187 -10.08 -1.09 -3.55
CA MET A 187 -8.64 -1.37 -3.51
C MET A 187 -7.90 -1.08 -2.18
N HIS A 188 -8.59 -0.61 -1.14
CA HIS A 188 -8.00 -0.39 0.18
C HIS A 188 -8.62 -1.33 1.23
N GLN A 189 -9.91 -1.18 1.52
CA GLN A 189 -10.65 -2.02 2.47
C GLN A 189 -11.31 -3.24 1.82
N ARG A 190 -11.68 -3.18 0.55
CA ARG A 190 -12.21 -4.33 -0.19
C ARG A 190 -11.34 -4.64 -1.39
N ASN A 191 -10.82 -5.87 -1.42
CA ASN A 191 -9.91 -6.38 -2.45
C ASN A 191 -10.35 -7.75 -2.99
N VAL A 192 -11.59 -8.17 -2.72
CA VAL A 192 -12.12 -9.50 -3.05
C VAL A 192 -12.09 -9.74 -4.56
N ALA A 193 -12.58 -8.78 -5.35
CA ALA A 193 -12.63 -8.91 -6.79
C ALA A 193 -11.23 -8.91 -7.39
N ALA A 194 -10.33 -8.02 -6.95
CA ALA A 194 -8.97 -7.97 -7.47
C ALA A 194 -8.15 -9.22 -7.10
N THR A 195 -8.31 -9.74 -5.89
CA THR A 195 -7.72 -11.01 -5.47
C THR A 195 -8.22 -12.15 -6.37
N ALA A 196 -9.53 -12.27 -6.57
CA ALA A 196 -10.11 -13.29 -7.45
C ALA A 196 -9.66 -13.18 -8.91
N LEU A 197 -9.58 -11.96 -9.45
CA LEU A 197 -9.10 -11.70 -10.81
C LEU A 197 -7.61 -12.06 -10.96
N SER A 198 -6.80 -11.82 -9.93
CA SER A 198 -5.39 -12.20 -9.90
C SER A 198 -5.21 -13.71 -9.83
N VAL A 199 -5.95 -14.39 -8.95
CA VAL A 199 -5.98 -15.86 -8.90
C VAL A 199 -6.40 -16.44 -10.24
N ARG A 200 -7.43 -15.88 -10.88
CA ARG A 200 -7.87 -16.32 -12.22
C ARG A 200 -6.77 -16.20 -13.27
N ALA A 201 -5.91 -15.17 -13.20
CA ALA A 201 -4.79 -15.01 -14.11
C ALA A 201 -3.63 -15.97 -13.79
N LEU A 202 -3.34 -16.18 -12.51
CA LEU A 202 -2.19 -16.96 -12.05
C LEU A 202 -2.44 -18.48 -12.02
N ALA A 203 -3.67 -18.91 -11.76
CA ALA A 203 -3.99 -20.31 -11.54
C ALA A 203 -3.65 -21.23 -12.74
N PRO A 204 -3.93 -20.87 -14.01
CA PRO A 204 -3.56 -21.72 -15.15
C PRO A 204 -2.05 -21.93 -15.30
N VAL A 205 -1.26 -20.87 -15.12
CA VAL A 205 0.21 -20.96 -15.22
C VAL A 205 0.83 -21.66 -14.02
N LEU A 206 0.25 -21.52 -12.82
CA LEU A 206 0.65 -22.29 -11.64
C LEU A 206 0.36 -23.78 -11.82
N ALA A 207 -0.82 -24.13 -12.33
CA ALA A 207 -1.23 -25.52 -12.58
C ALA A 207 -0.36 -26.18 -13.67
N GLY A 208 0.10 -25.42 -14.66
CA GLY A 208 1.02 -25.89 -15.70
C GLY A 208 2.51 -25.80 -15.33
N SER A 209 2.86 -25.36 -14.12
CA SER A 209 4.26 -25.21 -13.70
C SER A 209 4.91 -26.55 -13.34
N ALA A 210 6.25 -26.56 -13.21
CA ALA A 210 7.00 -27.72 -12.74
C ALA A 210 6.94 -27.90 -11.20
N LEU A 211 6.17 -27.07 -10.49
CA LEU A 211 6.05 -27.15 -9.03
C LEU A 211 5.25 -28.41 -8.62
N PRO A 212 5.53 -28.99 -7.43
CA PRO A 212 4.73 -30.09 -6.91
C PRO A 212 3.25 -29.69 -6.80
N ALA A 213 2.34 -30.60 -7.18
CA ALA A 213 0.90 -30.33 -7.14
C ALA A 213 0.41 -29.90 -5.74
N ALA A 214 1.00 -30.44 -4.67
CA ALA A 214 0.72 -30.03 -3.30
C ALA A 214 1.11 -28.57 -3.01
N THR A 215 2.23 -28.10 -3.55
CA THR A 215 2.68 -26.70 -3.46
C THR A 215 1.72 -25.77 -4.18
N VAL A 216 1.35 -26.11 -5.43
CA VAL A 216 0.38 -25.33 -6.21
C VAL A 216 -0.96 -25.23 -5.48
N ALA A 217 -1.47 -26.35 -4.97
CA ALA A 217 -2.73 -26.37 -4.23
C ALA A 217 -2.65 -25.56 -2.94
N HIS A 218 -1.51 -25.56 -2.23
CA HIS A 218 -1.31 -24.76 -1.03
C HIS A 218 -1.30 -23.26 -1.33
N VAL A 219 -0.58 -22.84 -2.37
CA VAL A 219 -0.56 -21.43 -2.83
C VAL A 219 -1.97 -20.97 -3.22
N LEU A 220 -2.69 -21.75 -4.02
CA LEU A 220 -4.03 -21.38 -4.46
C LEU A 220 -5.03 -21.29 -3.29
N ARG A 221 -4.94 -22.19 -2.30
CA ARG A 221 -5.76 -22.10 -1.07
C ARG A 221 -5.44 -20.83 -0.29
N PHE A 222 -4.15 -20.53 -0.08
CA PHE A 222 -3.76 -19.30 0.63
C PHE A 222 -4.31 -18.05 -0.04
N LEU A 223 -4.29 -17.97 -1.38
CA LEU A 223 -4.86 -16.84 -2.11
C LEU A 223 -6.39 -16.80 -2.03
N ALA A 224 -7.06 -17.96 -2.06
CA ALA A 224 -8.51 -18.06 -1.98
C ALA A 224 -9.05 -17.70 -0.59
N ASP A 225 -8.31 -18.02 0.47
CA ASP A 225 -8.70 -17.74 1.87
C ASP A 225 -8.29 -16.33 2.34
N ASN A 226 -7.67 -15.53 1.45
CA ASN A 226 -7.14 -14.21 1.78
C ASN A 226 -7.68 -13.12 0.83
N ASP A 227 -8.90 -12.67 1.09
CA ASP A 227 -9.55 -11.59 0.33
C ASP A 227 -8.74 -10.28 0.29
N GLN A 228 -7.85 -10.06 1.27
CA GLN A 228 -6.99 -8.87 1.36
C GLN A 228 -5.66 -9.02 0.62
N PHE A 229 -5.39 -10.15 -0.04
CA PHE A 229 -4.10 -10.40 -0.68
C PHE A 229 -3.69 -9.27 -1.64
N PHE A 230 -4.63 -8.81 -2.47
CA PHE A 230 -4.35 -7.82 -3.50
C PHE A 230 -4.04 -6.41 -2.99
N LEU A 231 -4.38 -6.07 -1.73
CA LEU A 231 -4.08 -4.75 -1.15
C LEU A 231 -2.62 -4.36 -1.36
N ASN A 232 -1.71 -5.27 -1.07
CA ASN A 232 -0.27 -5.02 -1.15
C ASN A 232 0.20 -4.79 -2.60
N VAL A 233 -0.40 -5.51 -3.56
CA VAL A 233 -0.15 -5.30 -5.00
C VAL A 233 -0.70 -3.96 -5.45
N ALA A 234 -1.92 -3.60 -5.02
CA ALA A 234 -2.54 -2.31 -5.30
C ALA A 234 -1.70 -1.16 -4.74
N MET A 235 -1.23 -1.26 -3.49
CA MET A 235 -0.35 -0.27 -2.88
C MET A 235 0.93 -0.05 -3.69
N ALA A 236 1.60 -1.12 -4.12
CA ALA A 236 2.78 -1.01 -4.98
C ALA A 236 2.47 -0.37 -6.34
N ALA A 237 1.32 -0.69 -6.95
CA ALA A 237 0.86 -0.03 -8.18
C ALA A 237 0.64 1.49 -7.97
N CYS A 238 -0.09 1.85 -6.92
CA CYS A 238 -0.38 3.24 -6.56
C CYS A 238 0.89 4.02 -6.26
N LYS A 239 1.84 3.41 -5.54
CA LYS A 239 3.17 3.98 -5.28
C LYS A 239 3.95 4.22 -6.57
N SER A 240 3.96 3.27 -7.50
CA SER A 240 4.63 3.41 -8.80
C SER A 240 4.07 4.59 -9.59
N ILE A 241 2.74 4.71 -9.65
CA ILE A 241 2.04 5.83 -10.28
C ILE A 241 2.42 7.15 -9.58
N ALA A 242 2.24 7.23 -8.26
CA ALA A 242 2.45 8.46 -7.49
C ALA A 242 3.92 8.93 -7.50
N ASP A 243 4.89 8.01 -7.50
CA ASP A 243 6.30 8.35 -7.62
C ASP A 243 6.66 8.92 -9.00
N GLY A 244 5.92 8.54 -10.05
CA GLY A 244 6.02 9.16 -11.38
C GLY A 244 5.50 10.59 -11.45
N LEU A 245 4.84 11.07 -10.39
CA LEU A 245 4.30 12.43 -10.28
C LEU A 245 5.17 13.35 -9.43
N ARG A 246 6.27 12.86 -8.85
CA ARG A 246 7.16 13.66 -8.01
C ARG A 246 7.98 14.65 -8.85
N ASP A 247 8.48 15.67 -8.16
CA ASP A 247 9.47 16.61 -8.68
C ASP A 247 8.99 17.38 -9.92
N ILE A 248 7.67 17.65 -10.02
CA ILE A 248 7.10 18.52 -11.06
C ILE A 248 7.08 19.95 -10.50
N PRO A 249 7.93 20.87 -11.00
CA PRO A 249 7.99 22.23 -10.48
C PRO A 249 6.61 22.90 -10.51
N HIS A 250 6.26 23.57 -9.41
CA HIS A 250 4.95 24.24 -9.20
C HIS A 250 3.75 23.32 -9.00
N SER A 251 3.86 22.00 -9.14
CA SER A 251 2.72 21.14 -8.88
C SER A 251 2.37 21.12 -7.39
N THR A 252 1.08 21.25 -7.10
CA THR A 252 0.51 21.21 -5.75
C THR A 252 -0.20 19.90 -5.44
N ILE A 253 -0.03 18.89 -6.30
CA ILE A 253 -0.61 17.57 -6.10
C ILE A 253 0.15 16.81 -5.01
N VAL A 254 -0.60 16.22 -4.08
CA VAL A 254 -0.08 15.27 -3.08
C VAL A 254 0.36 13.99 -3.78
N THR A 255 1.58 13.53 -3.49
CA THR A 255 2.19 12.32 -4.08
C THR A 255 2.46 11.22 -3.06
N ALA A 256 2.27 11.49 -1.78
CA ALA A 256 2.23 10.47 -0.74
C ALA A 256 1.41 10.96 0.44
N MET A 257 0.61 10.07 1.00
CA MET A 257 0.02 10.16 2.32
C MET A 257 0.38 8.87 3.05
N SER A 258 0.92 8.99 4.26
CA SER A 258 1.27 7.83 5.06
C SER A 258 1.30 8.17 6.54
N ARG A 259 1.23 7.16 7.39
CA ARG A 259 1.04 7.32 8.82
C ARG A 259 1.76 6.20 9.57
N ASN A 260 2.42 6.52 10.69
CA ASN A 260 3.27 5.57 11.43
C ASN A 260 2.68 5.16 12.80
N GLY A 261 1.40 5.45 13.05
CA GLY A 261 0.76 5.19 14.34
C GLY A 261 1.00 6.27 15.39
N VAL A 262 1.67 7.36 15.02
CA VAL A 262 1.97 8.53 15.86
C VAL A 262 1.78 9.82 15.08
N GLU A 263 2.36 9.88 13.88
CA GLU A 263 2.27 11.00 12.95
C GLU A 263 1.66 10.54 11.62
N PHE A 264 0.85 11.44 11.05
CA PHE A 264 0.50 11.46 9.64
C PHE A 264 1.49 12.34 8.90
N GLY A 265 1.93 11.91 7.72
CA GLY A 265 2.85 12.63 6.86
C GLY A 265 2.33 12.70 5.43
N LEU A 266 2.53 13.85 4.78
CA LEU A 266 2.28 14.03 3.36
C LEU A 266 3.51 14.53 2.60
N ARG A 267 3.54 14.23 1.29
CA ARG A 267 4.48 14.78 0.31
C ARG A 267 3.74 15.42 -0.85
N VAL A 268 4.32 16.47 -1.42
CA VAL A 268 3.72 17.26 -2.50
C VAL A 268 4.71 17.34 -3.66
N SER A 269 4.24 17.13 -4.88
CA SER A 269 5.06 17.02 -6.09
C SER A 269 6.09 18.14 -6.25
N GLY A 270 5.66 19.40 -6.14
CA GLY A 270 6.51 20.57 -6.32
C GLY A 270 7.36 20.95 -5.10
N LEU A 271 7.29 20.19 -4.00
CA LEU A 271 8.02 20.46 -2.74
C LEU A 271 9.12 19.43 -2.46
N GLY A 272 9.47 18.60 -3.44
CA GLY A 272 10.57 17.64 -3.37
C GLY A 272 10.33 16.52 -2.34
N ALA A 273 11.39 16.10 -1.65
CA ALA A 273 11.37 14.98 -0.72
C ALA A 273 10.89 15.34 0.72
N ALA A 274 10.50 16.59 0.96
CA ALA A 274 10.11 17.05 2.28
C ALA A 274 8.84 16.33 2.79
N TRP A 275 8.87 15.91 4.05
CA TRP A 275 7.69 15.45 4.77
C TRP A 275 7.05 16.62 5.50
N PHE A 276 5.72 16.73 5.40
CA PHE A 276 4.92 17.61 6.24
C PHE A 276 4.12 16.72 7.19
N THR A 277 4.39 16.82 8.50
CA THR A 277 3.79 15.93 9.50
C THR A 277 2.82 16.65 10.43
N ALA A 278 1.87 15.88 10.94
CA ALA A 278 0.93 16.24 11.99
C ALA A 278 0.63 14.99 12.84
N PRO A 279 0.06 15.12 14.05
CA PRO A 279 -0.37 13.95 14.81
C PRO A 279 -1.32 13.05 14.00
N ALA A 280 -1.10 11.74 14.04
CA ALA A 280 -1.98 10.78 13.39
C ALA A 280 -3.36 10.81 14.08
N PRO A 281 -4.47 10.85 13.32
CA PRO A 281 -5.80 10.79 13.91
C PRO A 281 -6.03 9.41 14.54
N VAL A 282 -6.89 9.36 15.55
CA VAL A 282 -7.43 8.09 16.04
C VAL A 282 -8.66 7.76 15.18
N PRO A 283 -8.70 6.60 14.49
CA PRO A 283 -9.85 6.23 13.69
C PRO A 283 -11.13 6.14 14.53
N ASP A 284 -12.20 6.80 14.06
CA ASP A 284 -13.55 6.67 14.61
C ASP A 284 -14.34 5.67 13.76
N GLY A 285 -14.76 4.55 14.37
CA GLY A 285 -15.34 3.43 13.64
C GLY A 285 -15.97 2.37 14.54
N LEU A 286 -16.38 1.26 13.93
CA LEU A 286 -16.93 0.12 14.67
C LEU A 286 -15.80 -0.71 15.28
N TYR A 287 -15.95 -1.06 16.54
CA TYR A 287 -15.03 -1.92 17.28
C TYR A 287 -15.60 -3.34 17.39
N PHE A 288 -14.72 -4.34 17.35
CA PHE A 288 -15.12 -5.72 17.61
C PHE A 288 -15.62 -5.88 19.05
N PRO A 289 -16.51 -6.86 19.33
CA PRO A 289 -17.00 -7.12 20.68
C PRO A 289 -15.84 -7.28 21.67
N GLY A 290 -15.87 -6.51 22.76
CA GLY A 290 -14.84 -6.51 23.80
C GLY A 290 -13.77 -5.42 23.65
N TYR A 291 -13.76 -4.66 22.55
CA TYR A 291 -12.86 -3.53 22.34
C TYR A 291 -13.61 -2.20 22.19
N GLY A 292 -12.93 -1.09 22.45
CA GLY A 292 -13.44 0.26 22.21
C GLY A 292 -12.36 1.27 21.84
N ALA A 293 -12.74 2.54 21.74
CA ALA A 293 -11.83 3.62 21.38
C ALA A 293 -10.55 3.73 22.24
N PRO A 294 -10.55 3.45 23.56
CA PRO A 294 -9.32 3.46 24.36
C PRO A 294 -8.29 2.40 23.96
N ASP A 295 -8.72 1.34 23.26
CA ASP A 295 -7.84 0.26 22.77
C ASP A 295 -7.23 0.59 21.39
N ALA A 296 -7.71 1.66 20.74
CA ALA A 296 -7.28 2.02 19.39
C ALA A 296 -5.86 2.60 19.37
N ASN A 297 -5.02 2.10 18.48
CA ASN A 297 -3.82 2.81 18.08
C ASN A 297 -4.21 3.95 17.12
N PRO A 298 -3.51 5.11 17.13
CA PRO A 298 -3.64 6.09 16.05
C PRO A 298 -3.33 5.48 14.68
N ASP A 299 -3.75 6.17 13.63
CA ASP A 299 -3.71 5.67 12.27
C ASP A 299 -2.29 5.22 11.84
N MET A 300 -2.14 4.02 11.25
CA MET A 300 -0.82 3.43 10.90
C MET A 300 -0.80 2.61 9.58
N GLY A 301 0.16 2.87 8.67
CA GLY A 301 0.32 2.25 7.34
C GLY A 301 0.55 3.20 6.16
N ASP A 302 1.16 2.69 5.09
CA ASP A 302 1.32 3.42 3.82
C ASP A 302 0.11 3.28 2.90
N SER A 303 -0.94 2.56 3.30
CA SER A 303 -2.07 2.25 2.41
C SER A 303 -2.88 3.47 1.96
N ALA A 304 -2.70 4.63 2.60
CA ALA A 304 -3.23 5.92 2.13
C ALA A 304 -2.65 6.36 0.76
N ILE A 305 -1.63 5.66 0.25
CA ILE A 305 -1.18 5.76 -1.13
C ILE A 305 -2.27 5.38 -2.15
N VAL A 306 -3.23 4.54 -1.76
CA VAL A 306 -4.36 4.14 -2.60
C VAL A 306 -5.29 5.35 -2.84
N GLU A 307 -5.63 6.09 -1.78
CA GLU A 307 -6.38 7.35 -1.88
C GLU A 307 -5.62 8.42 -2.64
N THR A 308 -4.29 8.45 -2.52
CA THR A 308 -3.44 9.42 -3.22
C THR A 308 -3.62 9.36 -4.75
N VAL A 309 -3.95 8.18 -5.29
CA VAL A 309 -4.20 7.98 -6.73
C VAL A 309 -5.68 7.90 -7.10
N GLY A 310 -6.58 8.30 -6.21
CA GLY A 310 -8.01 8.36 -6.46
C GLY A 310 -8.76 7.04 -6.29
N LEU A 311 -8.24 6.09 -5.53
CA LEU A 311 -8.93 4.86 -5.14
C LEU A 311 -9.27 4.90 -3.64
N GLY A 312 -9.67 3.78 -3.06
CA GLY A 312 -9.94 3.66 -1.64
C GLY A 312 -11.14 4.51 -1.21
N GLY A 313 -10.95 5.32 -0.16
CA GLY A 313 -11.91 6.33 0.28
C GLY A 313 -12.38 7.30 -0.81
N MET A 314 -11.54 7.59 -1.81
CA MET A 314 -11.90 8.45 -2.95
C MET A 314 -12.95 7.81 -3.87
N ALA A 315 -13.06 6.48 -3.85
CA ALA A 315 -13.96 5.70 -4.67
C ALA A 315 -14.99 4.93 -3.83
N MET A 316 -15.31 5.41 -2.63
CA MET A 316 -16.13 4.69 -1.65
C MET A 316 -17.48 4.22 -2.21
N ILE A 317 -18.10 4.98 -3.10
CA ILE A 317 -19.38 4.60 -3.74
C ILE A 317 -19.26 3.39 -4.69
N ALA A 318 -18.04 3.07 -5.16
CA ALA A 318 -17.80 1.84 -5.91
C ALA A 318 -17.93 0.59 -5.01
N ALA A 319 -17.75 0.71 -3.69
CA ALA A 319 -17.75 -0.40 -2.76
C ALA A 319 -18.82 -0.27 -1.65
N PRO A 320 -20.12 -0.26 -1.99
CA PRO A 320 -21.19 -0.09 -1.01
C PRO A 320 -21.20 -1.18 0.09
N ALA A 321 -20.62 -2.35 -0.19
CA ALA A 321 -20.53 -3.46 0.76
C ALA A 321 -19.66 -3.18 2.00
N VAL A 322 -18.70 -2.24 1.93
CA VAL A 322 -17.82 -1.93 3.07
C VAL A 322 -18.24 -0.70 3.87
N VAL A 323 -19.25 0.04 3.43
CA VAL A 323 -19.75 1.28 4.05
C VAL A 323 -19.95 1.12 5.56
N GLY A 324 -20.68 0.09 5.99
CA GLY A 324 -20.93 -0.16 7.41
C GLY A 324 -19.66 -0.49 8.19
N PHE A 325 -18.70 -1.20 7.57
CA PHE A 325 -17.45 -1.58 8.21
C PHE A 325 -16.52 -0.37 8.45
N VAL A 326 -16.56 0.62 7.55
CA VAL A 326 -15.74 1.84 7.65
C VAL A 326 -16.44 2.98 8.40
N GLY A 327 -17.48 2.69 9.17
CA GLY A 327 -18.19 3.68 10.01
C GLY A 327 -19.17 4.58 9.26
N LEU A 328 -19.41 4.35 7.97
CA LEU A 328 -20.45 5.04 7.21
C LEU A 328 -21.81 4.34 7.40
N ARG A 329 -22.91 5.08 7.30
CA ARG A 329 -24.25 4.56 7.64
C ARG A 329 -25.03 4.10 6.43
N SER A 330 -24.69 4.57 5.23
CA SER A 330 -25.47 4.32 4.02
C SER A 330 -24.65 4.46 2.73
N ALA A 331 -25.13 3.87 1.64
CA ALA A 331 -24.58 4.12 0.30
C ALA A 331 -24.67 5.59 -0.12
N GLN A 332 -25.63 6.37 0.41
CA GLN A 332 -25.66 7.81 0.20
C GLN A 332 -24.50 8.54 0.88
N ASP A 333 -24.02 8.04 2.02
CA ASP A 333 -22.81 8.58 2.65
C ASP A 333 -21.58 8.31 1.78
N ALA A 334 -21.47 7.11 1.22
CA ALA A 334 -20.40 6.77 0.27
C ALA A 334 -20.40 7.67 -0.97
N LEU A 335 -21.59 7.93 -1.54
CA LEU A 335 -21.79 8.87 -2.63
C LEU A 335 -21.32 10.27 -2.23
N ARG A 336 -21.80 10.80 -1.10
CA ARG A 336 -21.44 12.13 -0.61
C ARG A 336 -19.94 12.25 -0.35
N THR A 337 -19.31 11.23 0.22
CA THR A 337 -17.85 11.19 0.42
C THR A 337 -17.13 11.30 -0.93
N THR A 338 -17.47 10.45 -1.88
CA THR A 338 -16.85 10.45 -3.22
C THR A 338 -17.03 11.80 -3.92
N THR A 339 -18.25 12.37 -3.89
CA THR A 339 -18.53 13.68 -4.50
C THR A 339 -17.72 14.80 -3.84
N ARG A 340 -17.62 14.84 -2.51
CA ARG A 340 -16.83 15.85 -1.78
C ARG A 340 -15.33 15.77 -2.10
N MET A 341 -14.80 14.57 -2.33
CA MET A 341 -13.40 14.43 -2.76
C MET A 341 -13.12 15.11 -4.12
N GLY A 342 -14.16 15.29 -4.96
CA GLY A 342 -14.09 16.10 -6.18
C GLY A 342 -13.75 17.57 -5.93
N GLU A 343 -14.08 18.11 -4.76
CA GLU A 343 -13.84 19.52 -4.40
C GLU A 343 -12.34 19.78 -4.15
N ILE A 344 -11.61 18.79 -3.64
CA ILE A 344 -10.18 18.89 -3.30
C ILE A 344 -9.23 18.32 -4.36
N THR A 345 -9.74 17.73 -5.44
CA THR A 345 -8.93 17.05 -6.47
C THR A 345 -8.91 17.80 -7.79
N VAL A 346 -7.85 17.65 -8.58
CA VAL A 346 -7.68 18.36 -9.86
C VAL A 346 -8.71 17.92 -10.89
N GLY A 347 -9.02 16.62 -10.97
CA GLY A 347 -9.99 16.11 -11.93
C GLY A 347 -10.26 14.60 -11.85
N PRO A 348 -11.11 14.07 -12.74
CA PRO A 348 -11.48 12.66 -12.74
C PRO A 348 -10.37 11.76 -13.31
N ASN A 349 -10.23 10.56 -12.75
CA ASN A 349 -9.34 9.53 -13.27
C ASN A 349 -9.79 9.02 -14.65
N PRO A 350 -8.90 8.89 -15.65
CA PRO A 350 -9.28 8.39 -16.97
C PRO A 350 -9.57 6.88 -16.98
N HIS A 351 -8.95 6.09 -16.09
CA HIS A 351 -9.01 4.62 -16.10
C HIS A 351 -10.00 4.06 -15.08
N PHE A 352 -10.04 4.66 -13.90
CA PHE A 352 -10.86 4.18 -12.79
C PHE A 352 -12.23 4.82 -12.85
N LYS A 353 -13.16 4.13 -13.52
CA LYS A 353 -14.55 4.57 -13.71
C LYS A 353 -15.49 3.87 -12.73
N ILE A 354 -16.45 4.61 -12.20
CA ILE A 354 -17.46 4.10 -11.26
C ILE A 354 -18.78 3.90 -12.00
N PRO A 355 -19.26 2.65 -12.19
CA PRO A 355 -20.52 2.39 -12.89
C PRO A 355 -21.74 3.07 -12.26
N ALA A 356 -21.79 3.15 -10.93
CA ALA A 356 -22.89 3.80 -10.20
C ALA A 356 -22.96 5.33 -10.39
N LEU A 357 -21.95 5.94 -10.99
CA LEU A 357 -21.88 7.37 -11.32
C LEU A 357 -21.82 7.59 -12.83
N ASP A 358 -22.56 6.79 -13.61
CA ASP A 358 -22.54 6.85 -15.09
C ASP A 358 -21.12 6.79 -15.68
N PHE A 359 -20.27 5.95 -15.09
CA PHE A 359 -18.86 5.78 -15.47
C PHE A 359 -18.01 7.06 -15.34
N ALA A 360 -18.38 7.97 -14.43
CA ALA A 360 -17.49 9.05 -14.00
C ALA A 360 -16.17 8.49 -13.46
N GLY A 361 -15.08 9.21 -13.73
CA GLY A 361 -13.77 8.87 -13.18
C GLY A 361 -13.68 9.19 -11.70
N THR A 362 -12.91 8.42 -10.95
CA THR A 362 -12.69 8.70 -9.52
C THR A 362 -11.99 10.05 -9.31
N PRO A 363 -12.31 10.82 -8.24
CA PRO A 363 -11.61 12.06 -7.91
C PRO A 363 -10.10 11.81 -7.72
N THR A 364 -9.24 12.53 -8.45
CA THR A 364 -7.79 12.25 -8.49
C THR A 364 -6.94 13.52 -8.51
N GLY A 365 -5.76 13.45 -7.89
CA GLY A 365 -4.81 14.54 -7.80
C GLY A 365 -5.21 15.55 -6.73
N ILE A 366 -5.05 15.18 -5.46
CA ILE A 366 -5.37 16.03 -4.31
C ILE A 366 -4.53 17.32 -4.39
N ASP A 367 -5.17 18.48 -4.57
CA ASP A 367 -4.50 19.79 -4.65
C ASP A 367 -4.51 20.44 -3.26
N ILE A 368 -3.33 20.59 -2.65
CA ILE A 368 -3.21 21.17 -1.30
C ILE A 368 -3.83 22.57 -1.16
N ARG A 369 -3.94 23.33 -2.26
CA ARG A 369 -4.58 24.66 -2.24
C ARG A 369 -6.09 24.55 -2.04
N ARG A 370 -6.72 23.60 -2.74
CA ARG A 370 -8.16 23.34 -2.62
C ARG A 370 -8.51 22.77 -1.25
N VAL A 371 -7.62 21.95 -0.68
CA VAL A 371 -7.80 21.42 0.69
C VAL A 371 -7.83 22.54 1.73
N VAL A 372 -6.99 23.57 1.59
CA VAL A 372 -6.90 24.69 2.56
C VAL A 372 -8.01 25.74 2.35
N GLU A 373 -8.62 25.79 1.17
CA GLU A 373 -9.72 26.73 0.86
C GLU A 373 -11.10 26.28 1.38
N LEU A 374 -11.27 24.99 1.69
CA LEU A 374 -12.48 24.40 2.28
C LEU A 374 -12.43 24.37 3.81
#